data_AF-A0A917PKE9-F1
#
_entry.id   AF-A0A917PKE9-F1
#
_cell.length_a   1.000
_cell.length_b   1.000
_cell.length_c   1.000
_cell.angle_alpha   90.00
_cell.angle_beta   90.00
_cell.angle_gamma   90.00
#
_symmetry.space_group_name_H-M   'P 1'
#
loop_
_entity.id
_entity.type
_entity.pdbx_description
1 polymer ?
#
loop_
_entity_poly.entity_id
_entity_poly.type
_entity_poly.pdbx_seq_one_letter_code
_entity_poly.pdbx_strand_id
1 'polypeptide(L)'
;MLLLVMGAIFLLSRLAQSLAGVVVFNSEQVEHSQAAISWAEYLVSADFWNRTLQNWQSEFLAVGSMIALSIFLRQRGSSESKPVGPAQGVTETWARDSEGASRSLGALLSPARAEILLSSRGRRGVPAARGPAYSRIVGLGRLARRNATSARISRGFARRWLMGSGDARRRPGGLRRVAHAAVALVAGTLALAACTGAPTADESSLPQGGEIVELDPDEFSADIDHPYWPMSPGTQWEYREVGADGEELSVVVTATTDTREIANGITARVVRDTVYRGHEIVEDTFDWYAQRDDGSVWYLGEATAEFEDGEIVTTEGSFEAGVDGAQAGVLLPADPKPGQSYRQEYLQGEAEDVGEVLRVGERAEAPYGAFDDVLVTSDTNALEPEVVEYKFYARDLGPLLALDVAGGSGREELIEVRTVPDGTGTGPLGEPG
;
A
#
# COMPACT_ATOMS: atom_id res chain seq x y z
N MET A 1 27.79 -26.48 -14.04
CA MET A 1 28.15 -25.10 -14.43
C MET A 1 27.14 -24.09 -13.91
N LEU A 2 25.84 -24.22 -14.22
CA LEU A 2 24.78 -23.31 -13.72
C LEU A 2 24.75 -23.18 -12.19
N LEU A 3 24.85 -24.28 -11.44
CA LEU A 3 24.86 -24.24 -9.97
C LEU A 3 26.03 -23.45 -9.39
N LEU A 4 27.21 -23.51 -10.02
CA LEU A 4 28.38 -22.74 -9.59
C LEU A 4 28.22 -21.25 -9.92
N VAL A 5 27.66 -20.93 -11.08
CA VAL A 5 27.39 -19.54 -11.49
C VAL A 5 26.32 -18.91 -10.59
N MET A 6 25.21 -19.60 -10.35
CA MET A 6 24.14 -19.14 -9.47
C MET A 6 24.61 -19.06 -8.02
N GLY A 7 25.39 -20.03 -7.55
CA GLY A 7 26.00 -19.97 -6.22
C GLY A 7 26.96 -18.79 -6.07
N ALA A 8 27.76 -18.48 -7.09
CA ALA A 8 28.65 -17.33 -7.07
C ALA A 8 27.87 -16.01 -7.05
N ILE A 9 26.85 -15.86 -7.90
CA ILE A 9 25.98 -14.67 -7.90
C ILE A 9 25.30 -14.51 -6.55
N PHE A 10 24.74 -15.59 -5.99
CA PHE A 10 24.11 -15.57 -4.68
C PHE A 10 25.07 -15.09 -3.58
N LEU A 11 26.29 -15.63 -3.53
CA LEU A 11 27.28 -15.24 -2.53
C LEU A 11 27.75 -13.78 -2.71
N LEU A 12 27.91 -13.33 -3.95
CA LEU A 12 28.27 -11.94 -4.25
C LEU A 12 27.15 -10.98 -3.88
N SER A 13 25.90 -11.32 -4.19
CA SER A 13 24.73 -10.55 -3.79
C SER A 13 24.59 -10.49 -2.27
N ARG A 14 24.82 -11.61 -1.56
CA ARG A 14 24.83 -11.66 -0.09
C ARG A 14 25.94 -10.82 0.52
N LEU A 15 27.13 -10.82 -0.09
CA LEU A 15 28.24 -9.99 0.35
C LEU A 15 27.90 -8.51 0.16
N ALA A 16 27.41 -8.12 -1.02
CA ALA A 16 27.00 -6.75 -1.31
C ALA A 16 25.91 -6.27 -0.35
N GLN A 17 24.88 -7.08 -0.10
CA GLN A 17 23.84 -6.81 0.88
C GLN A 17 24.42 -6.59 2.29
N SER A 18 25.36 -7.43 2.73
CA SER A 18 25.96 -7.29 4.06
C SER A 18 26.84 -6.04 4.22
N LEU A 19 27.51 -5.62 3.14
CA LEU A 19 28.35 -4.43 3.11
C LEU A 19 27.50 -3.15 3.07
N ALA A 20 26.43 -3.14 2.28
CA ALA A 20 25.47 -2.04 2.29
C ALA A 20 24.78 -1.94 3.67
N GLY A 21 24.37 -3.09 4.22
CA GLY A 21 23.69 -3.16 5.51
C GLY A 21 24.52 -2.59 6.67
N VAL A 22 25.83 -2.87 6.73
CA VAL A 22 26.67 -2.30 7.81
C VAL A 22 26.83 -0.78 7.68
N VAL A 23 26.82 -0.23 6.46
CA VAL A 23 26.91 1.22 6.25
C VAL A 23 25.65 1.90 6.78
N VAL A 24 24.47 1.38 6.40
CA VAL A 24 23.17 1.90 6.85
C VAL A 24 23.01 1.73 8.37
N PHE A 25 23.35 0.56 8.91
CA PHE A 25 23.29 0.33 10.35
C PHE A 25 24.20 1.29 11.12
N ASN A 26 25.39 1.57 10.60
CA ASN A 26 26.31 2.51 11.26
C ASN A 26 25.89 3.98 11.10
N SER A 27 25.20 4.38 10.03
CA SER A 27 24.63 5.74 9.95
C SER A 27 23.53 5.92 10.99
N GLU A 28 22.63 4.95 11.12
CA GLU A 28 21.59 4.94 12.17
C GLU A 28 22.22 4.98 13.57
N GLN A 29 23.29 4.21 13.82
CA GLN A 29 23.99 4.23 15.11
C GLN A 29 24.60 5.60 15.43
N VAL A 30 25.19 6.28 14.44
CA VAL A 30 25.77 7.62 14.62
C VAL A 30 24.68 8.65 14.94
N GLU A 31 23.53 8.57 14.27
CA GLU A 31 22.36 9.42 14.56
C GLU A 31 21.85 9.23 15.98
N HIS A 32 21.83 7.98 16.47
CA HIS A 32 21.46 7.65 17.85
C HIS A 32 22.58 7.86 18.88
N SER A 33 23.69 8.51 18.50
CA SER A 33 24.87 8.72 19.35
C SER A 33 25.47 7.42 19.92
N GLN A 34 25.33 6.31 19.19
CA GLN A 34 25.90 5.01 19.50
C GLN A 34 27.22 4.79 18.74
N ALA A 35 28.05 3.87 19.23
CA ALA A 35 29.30 3.53 18.56
C ALA A 35 29.02 2.70 17.30
N ALA A 36 29.68 3.06 16.19
CA ALA A 36 29.71 2.26 14.99
C ALA A 36 30.36 0.90 15.28
N ILE A 37 29.77 -0.16 14.72
CA ILE A 37 30.25 -1.52 14.86
C ILE A 37 31.00 -1.96 13.60
N SER A 38 31.88 -2.95 13.77
CA SER A 38 32.58 -3.53 12.63
C SER A 38 31.64 -4.40 11.78
N TRP A 39 31.99 -4.63 10.50
CA TRP A 39 31.25 -5.54 9.62
C TRP A 39 31.12 -6.96 10.20
N ALA A 40 32.15 -7.45 10.90
CA ALA A 40 32.11 -8.76 11.53
C ALA A 40 31.09 -8.83 12.69
N GLU A 41 30.97 -7.75 13.48
CA GLU A 41 29.97 -7.64 14.54
C GLU A 41 28.55 -7.50 13.97
N TYR A 42 28.40 -6.76 12.86
CA TYR A 42 27.13 -6.61 12.16
C TYR A 42 26.58 -7.95 11.66
N LEU A 43 27.41 -8.83 11.11
CA LEU A 43 26.98 -10.16 10.63
C LEU A 43 26.40 -11.08 11.72
N VAL A 44 26.72 -10.84 12.99
CA VAL A 44 26.21 -11.61 14.14
C VAL A 44 25.11 -10.84 14.88
N SER A 45 24.83 -9.60 14.47
CA SER A 45 23.78 -8.76 15.06
C SER A 45 22.38 -9.31 14.77
N ALA A 46 21.45 -9.05 15.70
CA ALA A 46 20.05 -9.42 15.51
C ALA A 46 19.43 -8.70 14.30
N ASP A 47 19.87 -7.47 14.00
CA ASP A 47 19.36 -6.66 12.89
C ASP A 47 19.67 -7.29 11.52
N PHE A 48 20.92 -7.70 11.29
CA PHE A 48 21.29 -8.38 10.05
C PHE A 48 20.47 -9.66 9.81
N TRP A 49 20.25 -10.45 10.86
CA TRP A 49 19.43 -11.66 10.77
C TRP A 49 17.96 -11.33 10.62
N ASN A 50 17.45 -10.27 11.24
CA ASN A 50 16.08 -9.81 11.08
C ASN A 50 15.83 -9.40 9.63
N ARG A 51 16.65 -8.50 9.06
CA ARG A 51 16.56 -8.06 7.65
C ARG A 51 16.71 -9.24 6.67
N THR A 52 17.59 -10.19 6.97
CA THR A 52 17.76 -11.41 6.15
C THR A 52 16.52 -12.32 6.23
N LEU A 53 15.95 -12.51 7.43
CA LEU A 53 14.83 -13.42 7.65
C LEU A 53 13.50 -12.82 7.21
N GLN A 54 13.29 -11.51 7.31
CA GLN A 54 12.10 -10.82 6.78
C GLN A 54 11.94 -11.06 5.27
N ASN A 55 13.04 -10.95 4.51
CA ASN A 55 13.02 -11.26 3.08
C ASN A 55 12.69 -12.74 2.79
N TRP A 56 13.04 -13.66 3.70
CA TRP A 56 12.68 -15.08 3.57
C TRP A 56 11.28 -15.37 4.11
N GLN A 57 10.76 -14.56 5.03
CA GLN A 57 9.46 -14.73 5.67
C GLN A 57 8.32 -14.54 4.66
N SER A 58 8.41 -13.52 3.80
CA SER A 58 7.44 -13.28 2.73
C SER A 58 7.42 -14.44 1.72
N GLU A 59 8.59 -14.94 1.30
CA GLU A 59 8.67 -16.07 0.37
C GLU A 59 8.23 -17.40 0.99
N PHE A 60 8.58 -17.70 2.24
CA PHE A 60 8.11 -18.92 2.90
C PHE A 60 6.61 -18.90 3.12
N LEU A 61 6.03 -17.74 3.43
CA LEU A 61 4.58 -17.60 3.53
C LEU A 61 3.94 -17.81 2.16
N ALA A 62 4.47 -17.20 1.11
CA ALA A 62 3.95 -17.36 -0.25
C ALA A 62 4.03 -18.81 -0.74
N VAL A 63 5.20 -19.44 -0.66
CA VAL A 63 5.42 -20.84 -1.07
C VAL A 63 4.65 -21.81 -0.18
N GLY A 64 4.65 -21.57 1.14
CA GLY A 64 3.90 -22.37 2.11
C GLY A 64 2.39 -22.29 1.88
N SER A 65 1.87 -21.09 1.62
CA SER A 65 0.47 -20.85 1.28
C SER A 65 0.12 -21.49 -0.06
N MET A 66 0.99 -21.38 -1.07
CA MET A 66 0.79 -22.03 -2.35
C MET A 66 0.71 -23.56 -2.21
N ILE A 67 1.59 -24.18 -1.42
CA ILE A 67 1.56 -25.62 -1.15
C ILE A 67 0.28 -25.98 -0.39
N ALA A 68 -0.06 -25.25 0.68
CA ALA A 68 -1.24 -25.49 1.50
C ALA A 68 -2.54 -25.33 0.70
N LEU A 69 -2.68 -24.26 -0.07
CA LEU A 69 -3.80 -24.00 -0.98
C LEU A 69 -3.84 -25.03 -2.10
N SER A 70 -2.70 -25.44 -2.67
CA SER A 70 -2.67 -26.50 -3.69
C SER A 70 -3.16 -27.84 -3.13
N ILE A 71 -2.84 -28.16 -1.87
CA ILE A 71 -3.36 -29.36 -1.20
C ILE A 71 -4.85 -29.19 -0.88
N PHE A 72 -5.25 -28.04 -0.34
CA PHE A 72 -6.62 -27.76 0.09
C PHE A 72 -7.61 -27.66 -1.08
N LEU A 73 -7.26 -26.92 -2.14
CA LEU A 73 -8.04 -26.80 -3.37
C LEU A 73 -8.07 -28.12 -4.15
N ARG A 74 -7.00 -28.92 -4.10
CA ARG A 74 -7.05 -30.31 -4.62
C ARG A 74 -8.02 -31.19 -3.83
N GLN A 75 -8.25 -30.91 -2.54
CA GLN A 75 -9.21 -31.65 -1.71
C GLN A 75 -10.66 -31.14 -1.84
N ARG A 76 -10.88 -29.88 -2.25
CA ARG A 76 -12.21 -29.33 -2.54
C ARG A 76 -12.43 -29.12 -4.05
N GLY A 77 -12.99 -30.15 -4.69
CA GLY A 77 -13.92 -29.94 -5.80
C GLY A 77 -13.35 -29.74 -7.21
N SER A 78 -12.28 -30.43 -7.60
CA SER A 78 -11.89 -30.49 -9.02
C SER A 78 -12.56 -31.68 -9.75
N SER A 79 -13.44 -31.38 -10.70
CA SER A 79 -14.05 -32.34 -11.64
C SER A 79 -13.09 -32.88 -12.71
N GLU A 80 -11.84 -32.40 -12.75
CA GLU A 80 -10.75 -32.85 -13.65
C GLU A 80 -9.65 -33.65 -12.94
N SER A 81 -9.84 -33.95 -11.65
CA SER A 81 -8.90 -34.82 -10.92
C SER A 81 -9.22 -36.28 -11.21
N LYS A 82 -8.42 -36.93 -12.08
CA LYS A 82 -8.44 -38.39 -12.20
C LYS A 82 -8.28 -39.00 -10.80
N PRO A 83 -9.16 -39.93 -10.36
CA PRO A 83 -8.94 -40.65 -9.12
C PRO A 83 -7.58 -41.34 -9.22
N VAL A 84 -6.80 -41.27 -8.13
CA VAL A 84 -5.56 -42.04 -8.01
C VAL A 84 -5.97 -43.50 -8.02
N GLY A 85 -5.97 -44.10 -9.20
CA GLY A 85 -6.39 -45.48 -9.38
C GLY A 85 -5.46 -46.42 -8.60
N PRO A 86 -5.98 -47.56 -8.11
CA PRO A 86 -5.13 -48.73 -8.00
C PRO A 86 -4.60 -49.09 -9.41
N ALA A 87 -3.45 -49.77 -9.43
CA ALA A 87 -2.64 -50.06 -10.60
C ALA A 87 -3.41 -50.39 -11.89
N GLN A 88 -2.85 -49.91 -13.00
CA GLN A 88 -3.30 -50.12 -14.37
C GLN A 88 -3.75 -51.57 -14.67
N GLY A 89 -4.78 -51.66 -15.50
CA GLY A 89 -5.06 -52.82 -16.32
C GLY A 89 -6.22 -53.66 -15.82
N VAL A 90 -7.13 -53.96 -16.74
CA VAL A 90 -8.25 -54.90 -16.60
C VAL A 90 -9.47 -54.28 -15.87
N THR A 91 -10.45 -53.78 -16.62
CA THR A 91 -11.90 -54.08 -16.44
C THR A 91 -12.82 -53.16 -17.26
N GLU A 92 -12.84 -53.32 -18.59
CA GLU A 92 -14.06 -53.00 -19.36
C GLU A 92 -14.59 -54.20 -20.16
N THR A 93 -13.79 -55.26 -20.31
CA THR A 93 -14.18 -56.46 -21.10
C THR A 93 -14.96 -57.51 -20.31
N TRP A 94 -15.02 -57.42 -18.98
CA TRP A 94 -15.55 -58.49 -18.12
C TRP A 94 -17.03 -58.34 -17.75
N ALA A 95 -17.65 -57.20 -18.06
CA ALA A 95 -19.07 -56.94 -17.74
C ALA A 95 -20.04 -57.45 -18.82
N ARG A 96 -19.54 -57.91 -19.97
CA ARG A 96 -20.38 -58.38 -21.10
C ARG A 96 -20.54 -59.89 -21.21
N ASP A 97 -19.68 -60.69 -20.56
CA ASP A 97 -19.70 -62.15 -20.67
C ASP A 97 -19.61 -62.82 -19.28
N SER A 98 -20.77 -63.07 -18.68
CA SER A 98 -20.87 -63.73 -17.37
C SER A 98 -20.44 -65.20 -17.41
N GLU A 99 -20.51 -65.87 -18.56
CA GLU A 99 -20.08 -67.27 -18.73
C GLU A 99 -18.56 -67.39 -18.94
N GLY A 100 -17.95 -66.40 -19.60
CA GLY A 100 -16.50 -66.27 -19.70
C GLY A 100 -15.86 -65.95 -18.36
N ALA A 101 -16.43 -65.00 -17.60
CA ALA A 101 -15.93 -64.62 -16.28
C ALA A 101 -15.98 -65.77 -15.25
N SER A 102 -17.03 -66.59 -15.28
CA SER A 102 -17.17 -67.75 -14.38
C SER A 102 -16.23 -68.91 -14.73
N ARG A 103 -15.91 -69.13 -16.02
CA ARG A 103 -14.85 -70.07 -16.43
C ARG A 103 -13.46 -69.63 -15.98
N SER A 104 -13.15 -68.33 -16.05
CA SER A 104 -11.86 -67.79 -15.62
C SER A 104 -11.68 -67.75 -14.09
N LEU A 105 -12.76 -67.48 -13.35
CA LEU A 105 -12.74 -67.47 -11.87
C LEU A 105 -12.69 -68.88 -11.26
N GLY A 106 -13.34 -69.87 -11.90
CA GLY A 106 -13.29 -71.27 -11.45
C GLY A 106 -11.91 -71.92 -11.58
N ALA A 107 -11.02 -71.35 -12.39
CA ALA A 107 -9.62 -71.80 -12.51
C ALA A 107 -8.71 -71.26 -11.38
N LEU A 108 -9.14 -70.23 -10.63
CA LEU A 108 -8.32 -69.55 -9.63
C LEU A 108 -8.86 -69.68 -8.19
N LEU A 109 -10.15 -69.95 -7.98
CA LEU A 109 -10.76 -70.13 -6.65
C LEU A 109 -11.78 -71.27 -6.66
N SER A 110 -11.85 -72.03 -5.55
CA SER A 110 -12.76 -73.17 -5.46
C SER A 110 -14.24 -72.75 -5.58
N PRO A 111 -15.12 -73.62 -6.14
CA PRO A 111 -16.51 -73.26 -6.50
C PRO A 111 -17.35 -72.65 -5.36
N ALA A 112 -17.08 -73.07 -4.12
CA ALA A 112 -17.84 -72.65 -2.94
C ALA A 112 -17.69 -71.16 -2.58
N ARG A 113 -16.63 -70.47 -3.04
CA ARG A 113 -16.41 -69.04 -2.73
C ARG A 113 -17.09 -68.08 -3.71
N ALA A 114 -17.42 -68.53 -4.93
CA ALA A 114 -18.06 -67.69 -5.94
C ALA A 114 -19.56 -67.47 -5.66
N GLU A 115 -20.25 -68.47 -5.09
CA GLU A 115 -21.69 -68.44 -4.83
C GLU A 115 -22.09 -67.46 -3.69
N ILE A 116 -21.23 -67.30 -2.69
CA ILE A 116 -21.48 -66.44 -1.52
C ILE A 116 -21.52 -64.95 -1.92
N LEU A 117 -20.71 -64.54 -2.89
CA LEU A 117 -20.61 -63.14 -3.31
C LEU A 117 -21.81 -62.67 -4.14
N LEU A 118 -22.48 -63.57 -4.86
CA LEU A 118 -23.60 -63.24 -5.74
C LEU A 118 -24.96 -63.22 -5.02
N SER A 119 -25.09 -63.89 -3.88
CA SER A 119 -26.37 -63.97 -3.13
C SER A 119 -26.67 -62.76 -2.23
N SER A 120 -25.71 -61.86 -2.01
CA SER A 120 -25.85 -60.77 -1.01
C SER A 120 -26.51 -59.49 -1.50
N ARG A 121 -26.82 -59.35 -2.81
CA ARG A 121 -27.25 -58.05 -3.39
C ARG A 121 -28.72 -57.94 -3.80
N GLY A 122 -29.55 -58.94 -3.52
CA GLY A 122 -30.96 -58.93 -3.92
C GLY A 122 -31.92 -59.06 -2.74
N ARG A 123 -32.33 -57.94 -2.12
CA ARG A 123 -33.70 -57.79 -1.54
C ARG A 123 -33.98 -56.40 -0.95
N ARG A 124 -35.04 -55.78 -1.51
CA ARG A 124 -35.97 -54.73 -0.98
C ARG A 124 -35.51 -53.27 -1.20
N GLY A 125 -36.18 -52.40 -1.97
CA GLY A 125 -37.50 -52.40 -2.61
C GLY A 125 -38.41 -51.32 -2.01
N VAL A 126 -38.70 -50.26 -2.77
CA VAL A 126 -39.68 -49.18 -2.46
C VAL A 126 -41.09 -49.56 -2.97
N PRO A 127 -42.19 -49.16 -2.30
CA PRO A 127 -43.25 -48.45 -3.04
C PRO A 127 -44.03 -47.36 -2.23
N ALA A 128 -44.87 -46.61 -2.96
CA ALA A 128 -45.45 -45.31 -2.66
C ALA A 128 -46.89 -45.26 -2.03
N ALA A 129 -47.27 -44.04 -1.62
CA ALA A 129 -48.59 -43.37 -1.55
C ALA A 129 -49.56 -43.56 -0.34
N ARG A 130 -49.92 -42.42 0.32
CA ARG A 130 -51.29 -41.91 0.70
C ARG A 130 -51.21 -40.79 1.77
N GLY A 131 -52.00 -39.69 1.62
CA GLY A 131 -52.25 -38.67 2.68
C GLY A 131 -53.44 -39.05 3.58
N PRO A 132 -54.09 -38.14 4.37
CA PRO A 132 -53.85 -36.71 4.63
C PRO A 132 -53.91 -36.27 6.13
N ALA A 133 -53.69 -34.96 6.38
CA ALA A 133 -54.18 -34.10 7.49
C ALA A 133 -53.67 -34.31 8.94
N TYR A 134 -53.09 -33.26 9.55
CA TYR A 134 -53.73 -32.44 10.62
C TYR A 134 -52.76 -31.40 11.25
N SER A 135 -53.35 -30.28 11.66
CA SER A 135 -52.98 -29.37 12.77
C SER A 135 -51.71 -28.49 12.74
N ARG A 136 -51.99 -27.18 12.59
CA ARG A 136 -51.51 -26.03 13.39
C ARG A 136 -50.57 -26.36 14.57
N ILE A 137 -49.53 -25.53 14.75
CA ILE A 137 -49.25 -24.80 16.01
C ILE A 137 -48.50 -23.49 15.69
N VAL A 138 -48.97 -22.44 16.34
CA VAL A 138 -48.48 -21.06 16.38
C VAL A 138 -47.38 -20.94 17.42
N GLY A 139 -46.33 -20.18 17.08
CA GLY A 139 -45.63 -19.26 17.97
C GLY A 139 -44.81 -19.81 19.14
N LEU A 140 -43.57 -19.34 19.25
CA LEU A 140 -43.08 -18.61 20.43
C LEU A 140 -41.59 -18.29 20.23
N GLY A 141 -41.27 -17.00 20.31
CA GLY A 141 -39.90 -16.58 20.52
C GLY A 141 -39.40 -16.96 21.91
N ARG A 142 -38.08 -17.09 22.03
CA ARG A 142 -37.25 -16.44 23.06
C ARG A 142 -35.79 -16.83 22.89
N LEU A 143 -34.96 -15.79 22.94
CA LEU A 143 -33.68 -15.70 23.65
C LEU A 143 -32.60 -16.75 23.33
N ALA A 144 -31.55 -16.28 22.69
CA ALA A 144 -30.20 -16.64 23.13
C ALA A 144 -29.26 -15.44 22.92
N ARG A 145 -28.90 -14.79 24.03
CA ARG A 145 -27.65 -14.03 24.14
C ARG A 145 -26.49 -14.99 23.85
N ARG A 146 -25.47 -14.53 23.10
CA ARG A 146 -24.04 -14.58 23.48
C ARG A 146 -23.13 -14.20 22.30
N ASN A 147 -22.30 -13.20 22.57
CA ASN A 147 -20.89 -13.05 22.18
C ASN A 147 -20.47 -13.35 20.73
N ALA A 148 -20.28 -12.28 19.96
CA ALA A 148 -19.19 -12.15 18.99
C ALA A 148 -18.48 -10.84 19.39
N THR A 149 -17.32 -10.82 20.04
CA THR A 149 -15.99 -11.28 19.59
C THR A 149 -15.70 -10.88 18.16
N SER A 150 -15.14 -9.69 18.02
CA SER A 150 -14.02 -9.35 17.14
C SER A 150 -14.14 -9.82 15.69
N ALA A 151 -14.67 -8.96 14.83
CA ALA A 151 -14.31 -8.93 13.43
C ALA A 151 -13.90 -7.48 13.12
N ARG A 152 -12.59 -7.21 13.15
CA ARG A 152 -12.02 -6.00 12.58
C ARG A 152 -12.31 -6.09 11.08
N ILE A 153 -13.19 -5.21 10.62
CA ILE A 153 -13.50 -5.05 9.22
C ILE A 153 -12.33 -4.28 8.60
N SER A 154 -11.92 -4.77 7.43
CA SER A 154 -10.86 -4.26 6.57
C SER A 154 -11.05 -2.77 6.34
N ARG A 155 -10.00 -1.99 6.60
CA ARG A 155 -9.98 -0.53 6.57
C ARG A 155 -9.78 -0.05 5.14
N GLY A 156 -10.59 0.93 4.74
CA GLY A 156 -10.57 1.55 3.42
C GLY A 156 -9.27 2.28 3.12
N PHE A 157 -8.92 2.30 1.84
CA PHE A 157 -7.64 2.73 1.27
C PHE A 157 -7.50 4.25 0.99
N ALA A 158 -8.56 5.04 1.22
CA ALA A 158 -8.54 6.52 1.20
C ALA A 158 -7.37 7.15 1.99
N ARG A 159 -6.86 6.39 2.98
CA ARG A 159 -5.68 6.65 3.80
C ARG A 159 -4.36 7.03 3.10
N ARG A 160 -4.23 7.01 1.77
CA ARG A 160 -2.91 7.03 1.11
C ARG A 160 -2.68 8.15 0.10
N TRP A 161 -3.68 8.97 -0.21
CA TRP A 161 -3.43 10.00 -1.23
C TRP A 161 -2.53 11.14 -0.72
N LEU A 162 -2.56 11.44 0.58
CA LEU A 162 -1.81 12.57 1.16
C LEU A 162 -1.17 12.36 2.55
N MET A 163 -1.29 11.20 3.20
CA MET A 163 -0.64 10.98 4.52
C MET A 163 -0.16 9.58 4.82
N GLY A 164 1.04 9.53 5.40
CA GLY A 164 1.44 8.47 6.32
C GLY A 164 0.69 8.53 7.65
N SER A 165 0.38 7.37 8.24
CA SER A 165 0.15 7.29 9.69
C SER A 165 0.35 5.87 10.23
N GLY A 166 1.37 5.73 11.08
CA GLY A 166 1.66 4.54 11.86
C GLY A 166 0.94 4.51 13.21
N ASP A 167 0.21 3.42 13.50
CA ASP A 167 -0.37 3.15 14.83
C ASP A 167 0.71 2.55 15.77
N ALA A 168 1.09 3.25 16.85
CA ALA A 168 1.24 2.62 18.18
C ALA A 168 1.62 3.60 19.33
N ARG A 169 0.64 3.79 20.21
CA ARG A 169 0.77 4.10 21.65
C ARG A 169 2.10 3.67 22.31
N ARG A 170 2.91 4.63 22.81
CA ARG A 170 3.60 4.54 24.13
C ARG A 170 3.86 5.92 24.75
N ARG A 171 3.43 6.09 26.01
CA ARG A 171 3.68 7.25 26.87
C ARG A 171 5.18 7.39 27.23
N PRO A 172 5.72 8.62 27.41
CA PRO A 172 7.07 8.79 27.94
C PRO A 172 7.04 8.79 29.47
N GLY A 173 8.02 8.12 30.07
CA GLY A 173 8.24 8.14 31.50
C GLY A 173 9.72 8.05 31.83
N GLY A 174 10.27 9.15 32.34
CA GLY A 174 11.39 9.11 33.29
C GLY A 174 12.75 9.58 32.78
N LEU A 175 13.07 10.84 33.13
CA LEU A 175 14.43 11.38 33.25
C LEU A 175 15.38 10.37 33.92
N ARG A 176 16.59 10.23 33.36
CA ARG A 176 17.82 10.14 34.19
C ARG A 176 19.01 10.85 33.53
N ARG A 177 19.50 11.84 34.26
CA ARG A 177 20.79 12.50 34.10
C ARG A 177 21.92 11.50 34.35
N VAL A 178 22.94 11.47 33.50
CA VAL A 178 24.33 11.18 33.90
C VAL A 178 25.26 12.03 33.03
N ALA A 179 25.89 13.03 33.63
CA ALA A 179 27.09 13.68 33.10
C ALA A 179 28.25 12.68 33.11
N HIS A 180 29.25 12.84 32.24
CA HIS A 180 30.67 13.04 32.61
C HIS A 180 31.50 13.28 31.34
N ALA A 181 32.42 14.24 31.47
CA ALA A 181 33.29 14.79 30.45
C ALA A 181 34.48 13.86 30.12
N ALA A 182 35.03 14.02 28.91
CA ALA A 182 36.46 13.84 28.67
C ALA A 182 36.91 14.69 27.47
N VAL A 183 37.78 15.67 27.76
CA VAL A 183 38.56 16.48 26.83
C VAL A 183 39.86 15.75 26.53
N ALA A 184 40.30 15.69 25.27
CA ALA A 184 41.72 15.78 24.90
C ALA A 184 41.93 16.07 23.40
N LEU A 185 42.56 17.23 23.15
CA LEU A 185 43.18 17.69 21.90
C LEU A 185 44.26 16.73 21.39
N VAL A 186 44.42 16.60 20.06
CA VAL A 186 45.71 16.79 19.36
C VAL A 186 45.47 17.36 17.95
N ALA A 187 46.15 18.46 17.65
CA ALA A 187 46.20 19.16 16.39
C ALA A 187 47.14 18.50 15.36
N GLY A 188 46.85 18.67 14.07
CA GLY A 188 47.75 18.36 12.97
C GLY A 188 47.36 19.10 11.71
N THR A 189 47.90 20.32 11.53
CA THR A 189 47.78 21.14 10.33
C THR A 189 48.60 20.56 9.16
N LEU A 190 48.00 20.45 7.97
CA LEU A 190 48.70 20.59 6.70
C LEU A 190 47.83 21.42 5.73
N ALA A 191 48.33 22.59 5.36
CA ALA A 191 47.81 23.41 4.29
C ALA A 191 48.67 23.20 3.03
N LEU A 192 48.04 23.05 1.87
CA LEU A 192 48.45 23.65 0.59
C LEU A 192 47.41 23.36 -0.52
N ALA A 193 46.67 24.42 -0.84
CA ALA A 193 46.18 24.86 -2.14
C ALA A 193 45.87 23.82 -3.25
N ALA A 194 44.59 23.75 -3.61
CA ALA A 194 44.19 23.69 -5.02
C ALA A 194 42.92 24.53 -5.19
N CYS A 195 42.96 25.47 -6.13
CA CYS A 195 41.84 26.29 -6.54
C CYS A 195 40.69 25.38 -7.00
N THR A 196 39.68 25.20 -6.16
CA THR A 196 38.35 24.82 -6.64
C THR A 196 37.54 26.11 -6.62
N GLY A 197 36.96 26.47 -7.76
CA GLY A 197 35.93 27.49 -7.78
C GLY A 197 34.94 27.16 -6.67
N ALA A 198 34.60 28.15 -5.85
CA ALA A 198 33.42 28.02 -5.01
C ALA A 198 32.30 27.54 -5.95
N PRO A 199 31.56 26.48 -5.60
CA PRO A 199 30.34 26.21 -6.33
C PRO A 199 29.54 27.51 -6.22
N THR A 200 29.30 28.15 -7.36
CA THR A 200 28.12 29.00 -7.51
C THR A 200 26.98 28.20 -6.93
N ALA A 201 26.20 28.78 -6.02
CA ALA A 201 24.99 28.16 -5.47
C ALA A 201 24.19 27.58 -6.65
N ASP A 202 24.32 26.28 -6.82
CA ASP A 202 23.72 25.48 -7.88
C ASP A 202 22.27 25.27 -7.45
N GLU A 203 21.35 25.27 -8.43
CA GLU A 203 19.88 25.11 -8.33
C GLU A 203 19.31 24.88 -6.91
N SER A 204 18.43 25.78 -6.46
CA SER A 204 17.69 25.72 -5.19
C SER A 204 17.41 24.28 -4.76
N SER A 205 18.15 23.80 -3.77
CA SER A 205 17.98 22.44 -3.25
C SER A 205 16.56 22.33 -2.69
N LEU A 206 15.75 21.44 -3.26
CA LEU A 206 14.43 21.12 -2.75
C LEU A 206 14.56 20.59 -1.31
N PRO A 207 13.62 20.93 -0.41
CA PRO A 207 13.73 20.58 1.01
C PRO A 207 13.75 19.08 1.25
N GLN A 208 14.50 18.65 2.27
CA GLN A 208 14.63 17.25 2.66
C GLN A 208 14.29 17.02 4.13
N GLY A 209 13.74 15.85 4.47
CA GLY A 209 13.62 15.36 5.85
C GLY A 209 13.02 16.38 6.82
N GLY A 210 13.70 16.72 7.92
CA GLY A 210 13.22 17.74 8.87
C GLY A 210 13.65 19.18 8.60
N GLU A 211 14.19 19.50 7.41
CA GLU A 211 14.70 20.84 7.13
C GLU A 211 13.62 21.92 7.29
N ILE A 212 13.92 22.94 8.08
CA ILE A 212 13.04 24.10 8.24
C ILE A 212 13.30 25.03 7.06
N VAL A 213 12.25 25.32 6.29
CA VAL A 213 12.30 26.28 5.17
C VAL A 213 11.60 27.55 5.61
N GLU A 214 12.25 28.70 5.36
CA GLU A 214 11.58 29.99 5.48
C GLU A 214 10.69 30.18 4.24
N LEU A 215 9.38 30.23 4.48
CA LEU A 215 8.39 30.49 3.45
C LEU A 215 8.07 31.98 3.50
N ASP A 216 8.38 32.78 2.48
CA ASP A 216 7.94 34.18 2.44
C ASP A 216 6.55 34.24 1.82
N PRO A 217 5.47 34.66 2.53
CA PRO A 217 4.13 34.69 1.98
C PRO A 217 3.99 35.49 0.69
N ASP A 218 4.83 36.51 0.48
CA ASP A 218 4.81 37.34 -0.73
C ASP A 218 5.33 36.61 -1.98
N GLU A 219 6.00 35.45 -1.81
CA GLU A 219 6.48 34.59 -2.90
C GLU A 219 5.42 33.57 -3.36
N PHE A 220 4.27 33.46 -2.68
CA PHE A 220 3.28 32.41 -2.93
C PHE A 220 1.96 32.95 -3.50
N SER A 221 1.30 32.12 -4.30
CA SER A 221 -0.01 32.37 -4.89
C SER A 221 -0.94 31.17 -4.78
N ALA A 222 -2.24 31.44 -4.58
CA ALA A 222 -3.31 30.44 -4.68
C ALA A 222 -3.80 30.23 -6.14
N ASP A 223 -3.26 30.99 -7.10
CA ASP A 223 -3.45 30.75 -8.52
C ASP A 223 -2.36 29.80 -9.01
N ILE A 224 -2.73 28.51 -9.17
CA ILE A 224 -1.79 27.43 -9.49
C ILE A 224 -1.93 27.05 -10.97
N ASP A 225 -0.91 27.38 -11.76
CA ASP A 225 -0.82 27.16 -13.21
C ASP A 225 0.27 26.16 -13.62
N HIS A 226 0.78 25.40 -12.65
CA HIS A 226 1.84 24.41 -12.88
C HIS A 226 1.49 23.45 -14.04
N PRO A 227 2.39 23.21 -15.02
CA PRO A 227 2.07 22.47 -16.24
C PRO A 227 1.57 21.04 -16.03
N TYR A 228 1.97 20.39 -14.94
CA TYR A 228 1.55 19.02 -14.64
C TYR A 228 0.37 18.94 -13.67
N TRP A 229 -0.04 20.05 -13.03
CA TRP A 229 -1.24 20.08 -12.20
C TRP A 229 -1.80 21.51 -12.05
N PRO A 230 -2.45 22.02 -13.10
CA PRO A 230 -3.12 23.30 -13.00
C PRO A 230 -4.38 23.16 -12.12
N MET A 231 -4.47 23.92 -11.04
CA MET A 231 -5.62 23.91 -10.12
C MET A 231 -6.51 25.13 -10.34
N SER A 232 -6.99 25.29 -11.57
CA SER A 232 -7.94 26.35 -11.90
C SER A 232 -9.22 26.19 -11.05
N PRO A 233 -9.70 27.24 -10.37
CA PRO A 233 -10.89 27.16 -9.53
C PRO A 233 -12.11 26.63 -10.29
N GLY A 234 -12.84 25.70 -9.66
CA GLY A 234 -13.98 24.99 -10.24
C GLY A 234 -13.59 23.78 -11.09
N THR A 235 -12.31 23.43 -11.21
CA THR A 235 -11.92 22.14 -11.82
C THR A 235 -12.21 21.00 -10.84
N GLN A 236 -12.88 19.96 -11.31
CA GLN A 236 -13.17 18.74 -10.56
C GLN A 236 -12.71 17.51 -11.33
N TRP A 237 -12.01 16.62 -10.64
CA TRP A 237 -11.55 15.32 -11.11
C TRP A 237 -12.33 14.22 -10.37
N GLU A 238 -12.75 13.20 -11.10
CA GLU A 238 -13.39 12.02 -10.54
C GLU A 238 -12.53 10.80 -10.86
N TYR A 239 -12.14 10.07 -9.82
CA TYR A 239 -11.31 8.88 -9.91
C TYR A 239 -12.06 7.66 -9.42
N ARG A 240 -11.63 6.50 -9.93
CA ARG A 240 -11.98 5.20 -9.39
C ARG A 240 -10.75 4.60 -8.75
N GLU A 241 -10.88 4.20 -7.50
CA GLU A 241 -9.87 3.46 -6.77
C GLU A 241 -10.29 2.01 -6.59
N VAL A 242 -9.37 1.07 -6.84
CA VAL A 242 -9.58 -0.36 -6.64
C VAL A 242 -8.51 -0.91 -5.71
N GLY A 243 -8.94 -1.39 -4.54
CA GLY A 243 -8.08 -2.00 -3.53
C GLY A 243 -7.72 -3.47 -3.82
N ALA A 244 -6.84 -4.02 -2.99
CA ALA A 244 -6.32 -5.39 -3.13
C ALA A 244 -7.38 -6.49 -3.05
N ASP A 245 -8.44 -6.25 -2.28
CA ASP A 245 -9.58 -7.16 -2.10
C ASP A 245 -10.68 -6.97 -3.15
N GLY A 246 -10.46 -6.04 -4.09
CA GLY A 246 -11.42 -5.68 -5.13
C GLY A 246 -12.53 -4.74 -4.63
N GLU A 247 -12.39 -4.16 -3.43
CA GLU A 247 -13.21 -3.03 -3.01
C GLU A 247 -12.97 -1.85 -3.96
N GLU A 248 -14.06 -1.21 -4.40
CA GLU A 248 -14.04 -0.07 -5.30
C GLU A 248 -14.54 1.17 -4.56
N LEU A 249 -13.75 2.25 -4.60
CA LEU A 249 -14.08 3.56 -4.06
C LEU A 249 -14.14 4.58 -5.21
N SER A 250 -14.97 5.60 -5.03
CA SER A 250 -15.02 6.76 -5.91
C SER A 250 -14.39 7.94 -5.19
N VAL A 251 -13.47 8.64 -5.83
CA VAL A 251 -12.78 9.80 -5.26
C VAL A 251 -13.15 11.02 -6.09
N VAL A 252 -13.51 12.11 -5.44
CA VAL A 252 -13.87 13.37 -6.11
C VAL A 252 -12.98 14.48 -5.56
N VAL A 253 -12.07 14.98 -6.41
CA VAL A 253 -11.14 16.06 -6.07
C VAL A 253 -11.63 17.34 -6.73
N THR A 254 -11.78 18.42 -5.97
CA THR A 254 -12.30 19.71 -6.45
C THR A 254 -11.35 20.83 -6.07
N ALA A 255 -10.75 21.51 -7.04
CA ALA A 255 -10.09 22.79 -6.82
C ALA A 255 -11.15 23.85 -6.57
N THR A 256 -11.42 24.16 -5.30
CA THR A 256 -12.54 25.03 -4.92
C THR A 256 -12.26 26.49 -5.28
N THR A 257 -13.29 27.33 -5.23
CA THR A 257 -13.13 28.80 -5.34
C THR A 257 -12.52 29.43 -4.08
N ASP A 258 -12.46 28.68 -2.98
CA ASP A 258 -12.03 29.18 -1.68
C ASP A 258 -10.51 29.19 -1.54
N THR A 259 -10.05 30.08 -0.67
CA THR A 259 -8.65 30.20 -0.26
C THR A 259 -8.57 30.31 1.25
N ARG A 260 -7.46 29.86 1.84
CA ARG A 260 -7.21 29.93 3.28
C ARG A 260 -5.80 30.43 3.55
N GLU A 261 -5.64 31.26 4.59
CA GLU A 261 -4.30 31.61 5.09
C GLU A 261 -3.75 30.45 5.93
N ILE A 262 -2.56 29.97 5.59
CA ILE A 262 -1.86 28.86 6.23
C ILE A 262 -0.45 29.30 6.65
N ALA A 263 0.11 28.57 7.62
CA ALA A 263 1.47 28.75 8.11
C ALA A 263 1.71 30.18 8.62
N ASN A 264 2.64 30.90 8.00
CA ASN A 264 3.02 32.25 8.39
C ASN A 264 2.30 33.35 7.59
N GLY A 265 1.17 33.02 6.94
CA GLY A 265 0.34 33.97 6.19
C GLY A 265 0.23 33.70 4.68
N ILE A 266 0.65 32.52 4.21
CA ILE A 266 0.52 32.14 2.81
C ILE A 266 -0.96 31.94 2.49
N THR A 267 -1.45 32.61 1.44
CA THR A 267 -2.79 32.35 0.90
C THR A 267 -2.74 31.11 0.01
N ALA A 268 -3.40 30.05 0.44
CA ALA A 268 -3.45 28.75 -0.23
C ALA A 268 -4.78 28.52 -0.95
N ARG A 269 -4.75 27.83 -2.09
CA ARG A 269 -5.92 27.24 -2.75
C ARG A 269 -6.44 26.10 -1.88
N VAL A 270 -7.74 26.12 -1.58
CA VAL A 270 -8.42 24.98 -0.95
C VAL A 270 -8.81 24.00 -2.03
N VAL A 271 -8.26 22.79 -1.97
CA VAL A 271 -8.69 21.65 -2.77
C VAL A 271 -9.46 20.71 -1.84
N ARG A 272 -10.61 20.21 -2.28
CA ARG A 272 -11.38 19.23 -1.52
C ARG A 272 -11.27 17.86 -2.16
N ASP A 273 -10.84 16.89 -1.40
CA ASP A 273 -10.89 15.47 -1.75
C ASP A 273 -12.01 14.81 -0.94
N THR A 274 -12.96 14.17 -1.61
CA THR A 274 -13.99 13.36 -0.93
C THR A 274 -13.99 11.94 -1.47
N VAL A 275 -13.84 10.98 -0.56
CA VAL A 275 -13.85 9.55 -0.89
C VAL A 275 -15.19 8.92 -0.51
N TYR A 276 -15.75 8.19 -1.46
CA TYR A 276 -17.04 7.53 -1.34
C TYR A 276 -16.90 6.01 -1.46
N ARG A 277 -17.58 5.32 -0.54
CA ARG A 277 -17.94 3.91 -0.69
C ARG A 277 -19.40 3.84 -1.14
N GLY A 278 -19.61 3.66 -2.44
CA GLY A 278 -20.95 3.73 -3.03
C GLY A 278 -21.54 5.14 -2.95
N HIS A 279 -22.43 5.38 -1.99
CA HIS A 279 -23.03 6.71 -1.74
C HIS A 279 -22.69 7.29 -0.37
N GLU A 280 -21.89 6.56 0.42
CA GLU A 280 -21.49 6.97 1.76
C GLU A 280 -20.10 7.60 1.68
N ILE A 281 -19.95 8.77 2.28
CA ILE A 281 -18.64 9.40 2.49
C ILE A 281 -17.90 8.56 3.53
N VAL A 282 -16.67 8.18 3.21
CA VAL A 282 -15.77 7.46 4.12
C VAL A 282 -14.60 8.33 4.57
N GLU A 283 -14.24 9.31 3.75
CA GLU A 283 -13.23 10.31 4.05
C GLU A 283 -13.57 11.61 3.31
N ASP A 284 -13.29 12.74 3.94
CA ASP A 284 -13.45 14.06 3.34
C ASP A 284 -12.35 14.96 3.88
N THR A 285 -11.62 15.58 2.96
CA THR A 285 -10.35 16.26 3.23
C THR A 285 -10.32 17.61 2.54
N PHE A 286 -9.81 18.61 3.26
CA PHE A 286 -9.44 19.91 2.71
C PHE A 286 -7.93 20.05 2.66
N ASP A 287 -7.38 20.07 1.47
CA ASP A 287 -5.96 20.26 1.20
C ASP A 287 -5.65 21.70 0.88
N TRP A 288 -4.47 22.15 1.31
CA TRP A 288 -4.01 23.51 1.07
C TRP A 288 -2.74 23.53 0.23
N TYR A 289 -2.86 24.06 -0.97
CA TYR A 289 -1.74 24.18 -1.91
C TYR A 289 -1.46 25.64 -2.24
N ALA A 290 -0.20 25.97 -2.50
CA ALA A 290 0.19 27.24 -3.08
C ALA A 290 1.34 27.05 -4.07
N GLN A 291 1.38 27.86 -5.12
CA GLN A 291 2.49 27.88 -6.05
C GLN A 291 3.43 29.03 -5.70
N ARG A 292 4.73 28.73 -5.63
CA ARG A 292 5.78 29.72 -5.41
C ARG A 292 6.13 30.43 -6.73
N ASP A 293 6.69 31.62 -6.65
CA ASP A 293 7.13 32.42 -7.80
C ASP A 293 8.16 31.74 -8.72
N ASP A 294 8.94 30.78 -8.18
CA ASP A 294 9.84 29.91 -8.94
C ASP A 294 9.11 28.86 -9.81
N GLY A 295 7.81 28.68 -9.58
CA GLY A 295 6.93 27.75 -10.29
C GLY A 295 6.65 26.44 -9.53
N SER A 296 7.28 26.18 -8.39
CA SER A 296 7.06 24.96 -7.61
C SER A 296 5.70 24.99 -6.89
N VAL A 297 5.03 23.85 -6.81
CA VAL A 297 3.78 23.70 -6.07
C VAL A 297 4.08 23.12 -4.70
N TRP A 298 3.59 23.77 -3.66
CA TRP A 298 3.80 23.41 -2.26
C TRP A 298 2.53 22.87 -1.62
N TYR A 299 2.70 21.84 -0.80
CA TYR A 299 1.67 21.29 0.07
C TYR A 299 1.87 21.85 1.48
N LEU A 300 0.84 22.53 1.98
CA LEU A 300 0.91 23.32 3.21
C LEU A 300 0.17 22.67 4.39
N GLY A 301 -0.52 21.56 4.15
CA GLY A 301 -1.29 20.83 5.14
C GLY A 301 -2.70 20.50 4.68
N GLU A 302 -3.44 19.89 5.61
CA GLU A 302 -4.82 19.48 5.40
C GLU A 302 -5.67 19.45 6.67
N ALA A 303 -6.99 19.45 6.47
CA ALA A 303 -7.96 19.05 7.46
C ALA A 303 -8.78 17.87 6.92
N THR A 304 -8.54 16.69 7.48
CA THR A 304 -9.23 15.44 7.10
C THR A 304 -10.18 14.97 8.18
N ALA A 305 -11.23 14.26 7.77
CA ALA A 305 -12.06 13.45 8.65
C ALA A 305 -12.42 12.11 7.99
N GLU A 306 -12.27 11.02 8.74
CA GLU A 306 -12.83 9.71 8.39
C GLU A 306 -14.27 9.62 8.94
N PHE A 307 -15.15 8.94 8.21
CA PHE A 307 -16.57 8.79 8.52
C PHE A 307 -17.01 7.33 8.62
N GLU A 308 -17.84 7.02 9.63
CA GLU A 308 -18.62 5.78 9.71
C GLU A 308 -20.08 6.14 10.01
N ASP A 309 -21.03 5.56 9.28
CA ASP A 309 -22.47 5.85 9.44
C ASP A 309 -22.84 7.35 9.36
N GLY A 310 -22.04 8.15 8.62
CA GLY A 310 -22.21 9.60 8.47
C GLY A 310 -21.72 10.43 9.66
N GLU A 311 -21.07 9.82 10.64
CA GLU A 311 -20.45 10.50 11.78
C GLU A 311 -18.92 10.49 11.63
N ILE A 312 -18.28 11.58 12.03
CA ILE A 312 -16.81 11.66 12.07
C ILE A 312 -16.30 10.69 13.15
N VAL A 313 -15.46 9.75 12.75
CA VAL A 313 -14.82 8.79 13.68
C VAL A 313 -13.42 9.21 14.07
N THR A 314 -12.68 9.87 13.17
CA THR A 314 -11.36 10.42 13.46
C THR A 314 -11.04 11.59 12.53
N THR A 315 -10.17 12.48 12.99
CA THR A 315 -9.54 13.54 12.19
C THR A 315 -8.01 13.37 12.20
N GLU A 316 -7.54 12.19 12.60
CA GLU A 316 -6.13 11.82 12.59
C GLU A 316 -5.57 11.96 11.19
N GLY A 317 -4.37 12.52 11.13
CA GLY A 317 -3.76 12.94 9.90
C GLY A 317 -3.73 14.46 9.74
N SER A 318 -4.82 15.17 10.06
CA SER A 318 -4.88 16.63 9.87
C SER A 318 -3.63 17.34 10.41
N PHE A 319 -2.96 18.09 9.55
CA PHE A 319 -1.75 18.83 9.90
C PHE A 319 -1.73 20.18 9.19
N GLU A 320 -1.01 21.14 9.76
CA GLU A 320 -0.87 22.47 9.17
C GLU A 320 0.59 22.91 9.32
N ALA A 321 1.23 23.28 8.21
CA ALA A 321 2.61 23.75 8.23
C ALA A 321 2.78 24.92 9.22
N GLY A 322 3.84 24.89 10.02
CA GLY A 322 4.09 25.89 11.06
C GLY A 322 3.37 25.63 12.40
N VAL A 323 2.49 24.62 12.47
CA VAL A 323 1.83 24.18 13.71
C VAL A 323 2.51 22.92 14.24
N ASP A 324 2.76 22.87 15.55
CA ASP A 324 3.28 21.69 16.27
C ASP A 324 4.55 21.03 15.68
N GLY A 325 5.34 21.80 14.94
CA GLY A 325 6.58 21.35 14.31
C GLY A 325 6.43 20.87 12.87
N ALA A 326 5.19 20.83 12.34
CA ALA A 326 4.93 20.44 10.97
C ALA A 326 5.60 21.40 9.97
N GLN A 327 6.18 20.84 8.91
CA GLN A 327 6.80 21.61 7.83
C GLN A 327 6.06 21.35 6.52
N ALA A 328 5.88 22.41 5.73
CA ALA A 328 5.43 22.28 4.36
C ALA A 328 6.44 21.51 3.51
N GLY A 329 5.95 20.89 2.45
CA GLY A 329 6.76 20.23 1.44
C GLY A 329 6.40 20.67 0.02
N VAL A 330 7.20 20.19 -0.92
CA VAL A 330 6.99 20.39 -2.35
C VAL A 330 6.14 19.24 -2.86
N LEU A 331 5.03 19.55 -3.50
CA LEU A 331 4.21 18.57 -4.21
C LEU A 331 4.81 18.27 -5.59
N LEU A 332 5.12 19.34 -6.34
CA LEU A 332 5.71 19.28 -7.67
C LEU A 332 6.84 20.32 -7.80
N PRO A 333 8.07 19.90 -8.17
CA PRO A 333 9.14 20.83 -8.51
C PRO A 333 8.76 21.69 -9.73
N ALA A 334 9.26 22.94 -9.78
CA ALA A 334 8.98 23.87 -10.88
C ALA A 334 9.40 23.35 -12.27
N ASP A 335 10.54 22.66 -12.34
CA ASP A 335 11.06 22.01 -13.52
C ASP A 335 11.45 20.56 -13.15
N PRO A 336 10.49 19.63 -13.20
CA PRO A 336 10.72 18.24 -12.81
C PRO A 336 11.80 17.58 -13.67
N LYS A 337 12.82 17.01 -13.03
CA LYS A 337 13.93 16.29 -13.66
C LYS A 337 14.11 14.94 -12.97
N PRO A 338 14.29 13.83 -13.73
CA PRO A 338 14.54 12.52 -13.14
C PRO A 338 15.67 12.53 -12.09
N GLY A 339 15.41 11.93 -10.94
CA GLY A 339 16.32 11.85 -9.79
C GLY A 339 16.24 13.04 -8.82
N GLN A 340 15.39 14.04 -9.08
CA GLN A 340 15.06 15.05 -8.07
C GLN A 340 14.23 14.40 -6.96
N SER A 341 14.78 14.37 -5.75
CA SER A 341 14.04 13.99 -4.54
C SER A 341 13.72 15.23 -3.71
N TYR A 342 12.59 15.19 -3.02
CA TYR A 342 12.07 16.29 -2.23
C TYR A 342 11.10 15.77 -1.18
N ARG A 343 10.96 16.51 -0.11
CA ARG A 343 9.96 16.25 0.92
C ARG A 343 8.59 16.76 0.51
N GLN A 344 7.55 15.94 0.67
CA GLN A 344 6.14 16.30 0.43
C GLN A 344 5.43 16.79 1.69
N GLU A 345 5.72 16.18 2.83
CA GLU A 345 5.24 16.60 4.15
C GLU A 345 6.23 16.22 5.26
N TYR A 346 6.12 16.89 6.41
CA TYR A 346 6.90 16.53 7.58
C TYR A 346 6.20 16.87 8.88
N LEU A 347 6.05 15.87 9.71
CA LEU A 347 5.79 15.96 11.13
C LEU A 347 6.48 14.76 11.79
N GLN A 348 7.50 15.04 12.60
CA GLN A 348 8.37 13.99 13.13
C GLN A 348 7.59 12.83 13.78
N GLY A 349 7.79 11.62 13.24
CA GLY A 349 7.15 10.40 13.73
C GLY A 349 5.67 10.23 13.39
N GLU A 350 5.08 11.17 12.65
CA GLU A 350 3.67 11.14 12.22
C GLU A 350 3.58 11.12 10.67
N ALA A 351 4.28 12.04 10.00
CA ALA A 351 4.28 12.25 8.56
C ALA A 351 5.71 12.52 8.06
N GLU A 352 6.27 11.69 7.18
CA GLU A 352 7.66 11.85 6.70
C GLU A 352 7.76 11.43 5.22
N ASP A 353 6.92 12.06 4.39
CA ASP A 353 6.76 11.69 2.99
C ASP A 353 7.78 12.35 2.08
N VAL A 354 8.26 11.56 1.13
CA VAL A 354 9.30 11.90 0.18
C VAL A 354 8.84 11.55 -1.23
N GLY A 355 8.85 12.56 -2.08
CA GLY A 355 8.69 12.42 -3.52
C GLY A 355 10.03 12.29 -4.22
N GLU A 356 10.08 11.50 -5.29
CA GLU A 356 11.18 11.49 -6.25
C GLU A 356 10.62 11.52 -7.68
N VAL A 357 11.13 12.41 -8.52
CA VAL A 357 10.82 12.41 -9.96
C VAL A 357 11.50 11.20 -10.59
N LEU A 358 10.71 10.24 -11.07
CA LEU A 358 11.25 9.07 -11.76
C LEU A 358 11.48 9.34 -13.24
N ARG A 359 10.48 9.91 -13.91
CA ARG A 359 10.45 10.09 -15.37
C ARG A 359 9.61 11.30 -15.77
N VAL A 360 9.92 11.84 -16.94
CA VAL A 360 9.21 12.96 -17.58
C VAL A 360 9.03 12.63 -19.06
N GLY A 361 7.91 13.03 -19.66
CA GLY A 361 7.60 12.74 -21.07
C GLY A 361 7.25 11.27 -21.32
N GLU A 362 6.72 10.57 -20.31
CA GLU A 362 6.24 9.20 -20.45
C GLU A 362 4.86 9.14 -21.09
N ARG A 363 4.51 7.96 -21.60
CA ARG A 363 3.14 7.67 -22.06
C ARG A 363 2.38 6.88 -21.00
N ALA A 364 1.19 7.34 -20.63
CA ALA A 364 0.29 6.63 -19.73
C ALA A 364 -1.18 6.72 -20.20
N GLU A 365 -2.01 5.83 -19.67
CA GLU A 365 -3.43 5.73 -20.01
C GLU A 365 -4.26 5.42 -18.76
N ALA A 366 -5.39 6.11 -18.67
CA ALA A 366 -6.47 5.89 -17.72
C ALA A 366 -7.81 5.87 -18.47
N PRO A 367 -8.94 5.49 -17.84
CA PRO A 367 -10.25 5.52 -18.49
C PRO A 367 -10.62 6.86 -19.12
N TYR A 368 -10.16 7.98 -18.56
CA TYR A 368 -10.32 9.32 -19.13
C TYR A 368 -9.63 9.49 -20.50
N GLY A 369 -8.46 8.87 -20.71
CA GLY A 369 -7.72 8.96 -21.97
C GLY A 369 -6.25 8.54 -21.88
N ALA A 370 -5.58 8.57 -23.04
CA ALA A 370 -4.16 8.30 -23.19
C ALA A 370 -3.37 9.60 -23.45
N PHE A 371 -2.22 9.73 -22.79
CA PHE A 371 -1.37 10.93 -22.80
C PHE A 371 0.08 10.55 -23.10
N ASP A 372 0.77 11.39 -23.88
CA ASP A 372 2.16 11.17 -24.32
C ASP A 372 3.19 12.06 -23.60
N ASP A 373 2.74 12.98 -22.74
CA ASP A 373 3.60 13.80 -21.87
C ASP A 373 3.12 13.69 -20.42
N VAL A 374 3.64 12.65 -19.74
CA VAL A 374 3.29 12.31 -18.36
C VAL A 374 4.55 12.38 -17.48
N LEU A 375 4.44 13.11 -16.38
CA LEU A 375 5.38 13.10 -15.27
C LEU A 375 5.07 11.91 -14.36
N VAL A 376 6.10 11.17 -13.96
CA VAL A 376 5.96 10.05 -13.02
C VAL A 376 6.82 10.32 -11.80
N THR A 377 6.20 10.34 -10.61
CA THR A 377 6.89 10.42 -9.32
C THR A 377 6.77 9.10 -8.58
N SER A 378 7.71 8.82 -7.66
CA SER A 378 7.50 7.88 -6.58
C SER A 378 7.30 8.62 -5.28
N ASP A 379 6.31 8.20 -4.53
CA ASP A 379 6.00 8.71 -3.21
C ASP A 379 6.32 7.59 -2.21
N THR A 380 7.10 7.92 -1.18
CA THR A 380 7.59 7.00 -0.15
C THR A 380 7.50 7.64 1.21
N ASN A 381 7.42 6.83 2.26
CA ASN A 381 7.39 7.32 3.63
C ASN A 381 8.47 6.64 4.48
N ALA A 382 9.23 7.43 5.25
CA ALA A 382 10.31 6.90 6.10
C ALA A 382 9.82 5.96 7.21
N LEU A 383 8.58 6.12 7.68
CA LEU A 383 7.90 5.30 8.68
C LEU A 383 7.39 3.97 8.10
N GLU A 384 7.10 3.94 6.79
CA GLU A 384 6.62 2.76 6.06
C GLU A 384 7.44 2.50 4.79
N PRO A 385 8.75 2.19 4.90
CA PRO A 385 9.67 2.15 3.75
C PRO A 385 9.40 1.01 2.76
N GLU A 386 8.50 0.08 3.09
CA GLU A 386 8.08 -1.01 2.20
C GLU A 386 6.92 -0.58 1.28
N VAL A 387 6.27 0.55 1.57
CA VAL A 387 5.19 1.12 0.76
C VAL A 387 5.80 2.10 -0.23
N VAL A 388 5.54 1.84 -1.51
CA VAL A 388 5.96 2.72 -2.61
C VAL A 388 4.78 2.87 -3.55
N GLU A 389 4.40 4.11 -3.79
CA GLU A 389 3.37 4.49 -4.74
C GLU A 389 3.99 5.25 -5.91
N TYR A 390 3.52 5.00 -7.13
CA TYR A 390 3.85 5.82 -8.28
C TYR A 390 2.65 6.68 -8.67
N LYS A 391 2.87 8.00 -8.75
CA LYS A 391 1.86 8.96 -9.24
C LYS A 391 2.21 9.44 -10.63
N PHE A 392 1.20 9.52 -11.49
CA PHE A 392 1.30 9.90 -12.89
C PHE A 392 0.52 11.18 -13.10
N TYR A 393 1.19 12.24 -13.55
CA TYR A 393 0.60 13.54 -13.82
C TYR A 393 0.65 13.82 -15.31
N ALA A 394 -0.50 13.94 -15.96
CA ALA A 394 -0.58 14.32 -17.35
C ALA A 394 -0.49 15.83 -17.50
N ARG A 395 0.30 16.30 -18.47
CA ARG A 395 0.43 17.72 -18.77
C ARG A 395 -0.92 18.36 -19.09
N ASP A 396 -1.13 19.57 -18.57
CA ASP A 396 -2.34 20.38 -18.68
C ASP A 396 -3.60 19.73 -18.06
N LEU A 397 -3.43 18.64 -17.30
CA LEU A 397 -4.54 17.87 -16.72
C LEU A 397 -4.43 17.73 -15.20
N GLY A 398 -3.26 17.38 -14.66
CA GLY A 398 -3.15 16.94 -13.26
C GLY A 398 -2.92 15.43 -13.11
N PRO A 399 -3.22 14.88 -11.91
CA PRO A 399 -3.13 13.45 -11.64
C PRO A 399 -4.01 12.65 -12.60
N LEU A 400 -3.42 11.61 -13.16
CA LEU A 400 -4.05 10.71 -14.14
C LEU A 400 -4.26 9.32 -13.55
N LEU A 401 -3.28 8.85 -12.79
CA LEU A 401 -3.18 7.47 -12.31
C LEU A 401 -2.25 7.43 -11.09
N ALA A 402 -2.61 6.63 -10.09
CA ALA A 402 -1.72 6.22 -9.00
C ALA A 402 -1.66 4.70 -8.89
N LEU A 403 -0.49 4.18 -8.54
CA LEU A 403 -0.21 2.74 -8.46
C LEU A 403 0.62 2.40 -7.22
N ASP A 404 0.08 1.56 -6.35
CA ASP A 404 0.89 0.86 -5.37
C ASP A 404 1.81 -0.14 -6.08
N VAL A 405 3.13 0.08 -6.02
CA VAL A 405 4.12 -0.81 -6.63
C VAL A 405 4.84 -1.70 -5.61
N ALA A 406 4.81 -1.31 -4.34
CA ALA A 406 5.27 -2.10 -3.20
C ALA A 406 4.44 -1.78 -1.95
N GLY A 407 4.29 -2.75 -1.04
CA GLY A 407 3.55 -2.57 0.23
C GLY A 407 2.03 -2.49 0.09
N GLY A 408 1.50 -2.38 -1.13
CA GLY A 408 0.08 -2.36 -1.46
C GLY A 408 -0.23 -2.99 -2.83
N SER A 409 -1.47 -2.87 -3.27
CA SER A 409 -1.87 -3.21 -4.64
C SER A 409 -3.07 -2.38 -5.12
N GLY A 410 -3.23 -1.18 -4.55
CA GLY A 410 -4.20 -0.19 -4.97
C GLY A 410 -3.87 0.37 -6.35
N ARG A 411 -4.92 0.68 -7.09
CA ARG A 411 -4.85 1.44 -8.35
C ARG A 411 -5.94 2.48 -8.33
N GLU A 412 -5.57 3.73 -8.48
CA GLU A 412 -6.49 4.84 -8.68
C GLU A 412 -6.35 5.36 -10.10
N GLU A 413 -7.46 5.56 -10.81
CA GLU A 413 -7.42 6.00 -12.21
C GLU A 413 -8.50 7.01 -12.51
N LEU A 414 -8.10 8.06 -13.24
CA LEU A 414 -8.97 9.17 -13.60
C LEU A 414 -10.08 8.71 -14.57
N ILE A 415 -11.31 9.06 -14.23
CA ILE A 415 -12.52 8.73 -14.99
C ILE A 415 -13.05 9.95 -15.74
N GLU A 416 -13.18 11.09 -15.05
CA GLU A 416 -13.77 12.29 -15.62
C GLU A 416 -13.09 13.56 -15.07
N VAL A 417 -13.02 14.59 -15.92
CA VAL A 417 -12.69 15.96 -15.50
C VAL A 417 -13.79 16.88 -16.00
N ARG A 418 -14.29 17.75 -15.12
CA ARG A 418 -15.35 18.71 -15.43
C ARG A 418 -15.15 20.03 -14.71
N THR A 419 -15.79 21.08 -15.22
CA THR A 419 -15.93 22.34 -14.50
C THR A 419 -17.23 22.31 -13.71
N VAL A 420 -17.16 22.63 -12.41
CA VAL A 420 -18.31 22.70 -11.50
C VAL A 420 -18.69 24.15 -11.17
N PRO A 421 -19.93 24.40 -10.72
CA PRO A 421 -20.35 25.74 -10.30
C PRO A 421 -19.56 26.29 -9.13
N ASP A 422 -19.51 27.62 -9.02
CA ASP A 422 -18.95 28.31 -7.85
C ASP A 422 -19.61 27.82 -6.55
N GLY A 423 -18.80 27.59 -5.52
CA GLY A 423 -19.24 27.09 -4.23
C GLY A 423 -19.31 25.55 -4.09
N THR A 424 -19.17 24.78 -5.17
CA THR A 424 -19.01 23.32 -5.05
C THR A 424 -17.74 23.00 -4.25
N GLY A 425 -17.85 22.08 -3.29
CA GLY A 425 -16.73 21.71 -2.42
C GLY A 425 -16.50 22.66 -1.24
N THR A 426 -17.30 23.71 -1.04
CA THR A 426 -17.05 24.72 0.03
C THR A 426 -17.82 24.47 1.33
N GLY A 427 -18.69 23.46 1.38
CA GLY A 427 -19.44 23.08 2.59
C GLY A 427 -18.55 22.48 3.68
N PRO A 428 -19.01 22.33 4.93
CA PRO A 428 -18.22 21.70 5.99
C PRO A 428 -17.88 20.24 5.66
N LEU A 429 -16.91 19.65 6.38
CA LEU A 429 -16.57 18.22 6.24
C LEU A 429 -17.81 17.33 6.44
N GLY A 430 -17.99 16.35 5.55
CA GLY A 430 -19.17 15.48 5.47
C GLY A 430 -20.32 16.08 4.63
N GLU A 431 -20.21 17.34 4.22
CA GLU A 431 -21.21 18.03 3.39
C GLU A 431 -20.53 18.68 2.15
N PRO A 432 -20.22 17.90 1.10
CA PRO A 432 -19.45 18.35 -0.07
C PRO A 432 -20.05 19.48 -0.90
N GLY A 433 -21.36 19.74 -0.76
CA GLY A 433 -22.03 20.88 -1.37
C GLY A 433 -22.48 20.66 -2.80
#